data_AF-A0AAV1A076-F1
#
_entry.id   AF-A0AAV1A076-F1
#
_cell.length_a   1.000
_cell.length_b   1.000
_cell.length_c   1.000
_cell.angle_alpha   90.00
_cell.angle_beta   90.00
_cell.angle_gamma   90.00
#
_symmetry.space_group_name_H-M   'P 1'
#
loop_
_entity.id
_entity.type
_entity.pdbx_description
1 polymer ?
#
loop_
_entity_poly.entity_id
_entity_poly.type
_entity_poly.pdbx_seq_one_letter_code
_entity_poly.pdbx_strand_id
1 'polypeptide(L)'
;MLIFGFELPPGQENVDKLEKVVKDGNYYGAQQMYKSISAWFKQFQVYFIIVMLLVSFLGRCYPGEDDLAIARAVLSYLSLRNLKDANILVDAIKKQTQASEVEFPKTDLMQFINFLLQTMERYCFPLFNMLRANFKSCIEREPAFNELLDDIAEKFYGLQRRNPMGMFGDIFKMMGAK
;
A
#
# COMPACT_ATOMS: atom_id res chain seq x y z
N MET A 1 -4.54 -22.18 -13.01
CA MET A 1 -5.86 -22.28 -12.33
C MET A 1 -6.32 -20.89 -11.94
N LEU A 2 -7.25 -20.31 -12.67
CA LEU A 2 -7.78 -18.97 -12.36
C LEU A 2 -8.54 -19.03 -11.03
N ILE A 3 -8.13 -18.22 -10.06
CA ILE A 3 -8.90 -17.96 -8.85
C ILE A 3 -9.34 -16.49 -8.97
N PHE A 4 -10.65 -16.26 -9.10
CA PHE A 4 -11.30 -14.94 -9.13
C PHE A 4 -10.78 -13.93 -10.17
N GLY A 5 -10.46 -14.37 -11.39
CA GLY A 5 -10.08 -13.44 -12.48
C GLY A 5 -8.71 -12.77 -12.32
N PHE A 6 -7.93 -13.17 -11.32
CA PHE A 6 -6.51 -12.90 -11.26
C PHE A 6 -5.78 -13.91 -12.13
N GLU A 7 -4.99 -13.43 -13.09
CA GLU A 7 -3.86 -14.23 -13.58
C GLU A 7 -3.06 -14.63 -12.35
N LEU A 8 -3.01 -15.94 -12.09
CA LEU A 8 -1.97 -16.49 -11.25
C LEU A 8 -0.66 -15.90 -11.78
N PRO A 9 0.16 -15.29 -10.91
CA PRO A 9 1.53 -14.94 -11.28
C PRO A 9 2.24 -16.23 -11.73
N PRO A 10 3.47 -16.17 -12.27
CA PRO A 10 4.14 -17.31 -12.88
C PRO A 10 4.60 -18.36 -11.85
N GLY A 11 3.76 -18.72 -10.88
CA GLY A 11 3.96 -19.77 -9.90
C GLY A 11 4.19 -21.11 -10.58
N GLN A 12 3.50 -21.40 -11.69
CA GLN A 12 3.79 -22.62 -12.46
C GLN A 12 5.18 -22.57 -13.08
N GLU A 13 5.55 -21.48 -13.76
CA GLU A 13 6.88 -21.31 -14.35
C GLU A 13 7.99 -21.38 -13.27
N ASN A 14 7.76 -20.82 -12.08
CA ASN A 14 8.71 -20.86 -10.98
C ASN A 14 8.83 -22.26 -10.37
N VAL A 15 7.73 -23.04 -10.33
CA VAL A 15 7.73 -24.44 -9.93
C VAL A 15 8.48 -25.28 -10.98
N ASP A 16 8.20 -25.09 -12.27
CA ASP A 16 8.86 -25.80 -13.36
C ASP A 16 10.38 -25.51 -13.39
N LYS A 17 10.77 -24.26 -13.14
CA LYS A 17 12.18 -23.85 -12.97
C LYS A 17 12.81 -24.51 -11.76
N LEU A 18 12.12 -24.55 -10.62
CA LEU A 18 12.62 -25.20 -9.40
C LEU A 18 12.83 -26.70 -9.65
N GLU A 19 11.88 -27.38 -10.28
CA GLU A 19 12.01 -28.79 -10.66
C GLU A 19 13.22 -29.03 -11.56
N LYS A 20 13.44 -28.16 -12.54
CA LYS A 20 14.60 -28.25 -13.42
C LYS A 20 15.91 -28.11 -12.65
N VAL A 21 16.03 -27.11 -11.79
CA VAL A 21 17.25 -26.89 -10.97
C VAL A 21 17.53 -28.07 -10.03
N VAL A 22 16.48 -28.71 -9.50
CA VAL A 22 16.60 -29.95 -8.72
C VAL A 22 17.07 -31.11 -9.60
N LYS A 23 16.50 -31.30 -10.79
CA LYS A 23 16.89 -32.34 -11.76
C LYS A 23 18.35 -32.17 -12.23
N ASP A 24 18.82 -30.94 -12.35
CA ASP A 24 20.20 -30.60 -12.73
C ASP A 24 21.21 -30.80 -11.57
N GLY A 25 20.76 -31.26 -10.39
CA GLY A 25 21.61 -31.53 -9.22
C GLY A 25 22.09 -30.28 -8.47
N ASN A 26 21.61 -29.09 -8.83
CA ASN A 26 21.95 -27.84 -8.16
C ASN A 26 21.07 -27.59 -6.94
N TYR A 27 21.27 -28.38 -5.88
CA TYR A 27 20.45 -28.33 -4.67
C TYR A 27 20.55 -27.00 -3.92
N TYR A 28 21.70 -26.33 -3.96
CA TYR A 28 21.86 -25.01 -3.35
C TYR A 28 21.02 -23.96 -4.08
N GLY A 29 21.07 -23.94 -5.42
CA GLY A 29 20.23 -23.07 -6.25
C GLY A 29 18.74 -23.35 -6.02
N ALA A 30 18.35 -24.62 -5.93
CA ALA A 30 16.99 -25.03 -5.62
C ALA A 30 16.53 -24.52 -4.25
N GLN A 31 17.39 -24.60 -3.22
CA GLN A 31 17.08 -24.09 -1.89
C GLN A 31 16.85 -22.57 -1.87
N GLN A 32 17.67 -21.80 -2.61
CA GLN A 32 17.51 -20.35 -2.72
C GLN A 32 16.23 -19.98 -3.48
N MET A 33 15.90 -20.71 -4.55
CA MET A 33 14.62 -20.57 -5.24
C MET A 33 13.44 -20.87 -4.32
N TYR A 34 13.49 -21.98 -3.58
CA TYR A 34 12.42 -22.36 -2.65
C TYR A 34 12.16 -21.28 -1.58
N LYS A 35 13.22 -20.70 -0.99
CA LYS A 35 13.07 -19.60 -0.03
C LYS A 35 12.37 -18.38 -0.64
N SER A 36 12.75 -18.01 -1.86
CA SER A 36 12.13 -16.91 -2.59
C SER A 36 10.66 -17.19 -2.92
N ILE A 37 10.37 -18.39 -3.43
CA ILE A 37 9.00 -18.82 -3.79
C ILE A 37 8.10 -18.87 -2.56
N SER A 38 8.57 -19.46 -1.44
CA SER A 38 7.79 -19.54 -0.19
C SER A 38 7.52 -18.16 0.44
N ALA A 39 8.50 -17.24 0.41
CA ALA A 39 8.30 -15.87 0.84
C ALA A 39 7.26 -15.14 -0.03
N TRP A 40 7.35 -15.34 -1.35
CA TRP A 40 6.40 -14.78 -2.30
C TRP A 40 4.98 -15.34 -2.11
N PHE A 41 4.81 -16.64 -1.87
CA PHE A 41 3.52 -17.25 -1.54
C PHE A 41 2.92 -16.66 -0.27
N LYS A 42 3.73 -16.47 0.78
CA LYS A 42 3.28 -15.84 2.02
C LYS A 42 2.79 -14.41 1.78
N GLN A 43 3.55 -13.63 0.99
CA GLN A 43 3.16 -12.28 0.61
C GLN A 43 1.85 -12.27 -0.20
N PHE A 44 1.73 -13.17 -1.17
CA PHE A 44 0.53 -13.32 -1.99
C PHE A 44 -0.69 -13.72 -1.14
N GLN A 45 -0.54 -14.65 -0.20
CA GLN A 45 -1.62 -15.07 0.69
C GLN A 45 -2.09 -13.90 1.57
N VAL A 46 -1.18 -13.15 2.18
CA VAL A 46 -1.53 -11.97 2.99
C VAL A 46 -2.26 -10.92 2.13
N TYR A 47 -1.74 -10.65 0.93
CA TYR A 47 -2.37 -9.74 -0.01
C TYR A 47 -3.80 -10.17 -0.38
N PHE A 48 -3.99 -11.46 -0.72
CA PHE A 48 -5.28 -12.02 -1.05
C PHE A 48 -6.28 -11.90 0.11
N ILE A 49 -5.83 -12.19 1.33
CA ILE A 49 -6.65 -12.04 2.55
C ILE A 49 -7.09 -10.59 2.73
N ILE A 50 -6.19 -9.60 2.52
CA ILE A 50 -6.54 -8.18 2.65
C ILE A 50 -7.61 -7.79 1.65
N VAL A 51 -7.46 -8.15 0.37
CA VAL A 51 -8.46 -7.82 -0.67
C VAL A 51 -9.81 -8.46 -0.34
N MET A 52 -9.83 -9.75 0.00
CA MET A 52 -11.08 -10.43 0.37
C MET A 52 -11.74 -9.79 1.58
N LEU A 53 -10.96 -9.48 2.62
CA LEU A 53 -11.45 -8.87 3.85
C LEU A 53 -12.07 -7.51 3.57
N LEU A 54 -11.36 -6.63 2.85
CA LEU A 54 -11.86 -5.30 2.51
C LEU A 54 -13.17 -5.40 1.73
N VAL A 55 -13.22 -6.22 0.67
CA VAL A 55 -14.44 -6.36 -0.14
C VAL A 55 -15.59 -7.01 0.64
N SER A 56 -15.30 -7.91 1.58
CA SER A 56 -16.33 -8.54 2.41
C SER A 56 -17.04 -7.55 3.35
N PHE A 57 -16.36 -6.45 3.68
CA PHE A 57 -16.87 -5.39 4.54
C PHE A 57 -17.56 -4.25 3.79
N LEU A 58 -17.23 -4.04 2.52
CA LEU A 58 -17.85 -2.98 1.71
C LEU A 58 -19.38 -3.10 1.68
N GLY A 59 -20.06 -1.98 1.95
CA GLY A 59 -21.53 -1.92 2.04
C GLY A 59 -22.12 -2.54 3.32
N ARG A 60 -21.26 -3.08 4.22
CA ARG A 60 -21.64 -3.62 5.53
C ARG A 60 -21.07 -2.83 6.70
N CYS A 61 -20.14 -1.91 6.43
CA CYS A 61 -19.61 -1.03 7.48
C CYS A 61 -20.57 0.10 7.84
N TYR A 62 -20.23 0.84 8.89
CA TYR A 62 -20.86 2.14 9.14
C TYR A 62 -20.61 3.09 7.94
N PRO A 63 -21.57 3.98 7.64
CA PRO A 63 -21.41 4.93 6.55
C PRO A 63 -20.09 5.72 6.66
N GLY A 64 -19.26 5.64 5.61
CA GLY A 64 -17.96 6.29 5.58
C GLY A 64 -16.79 5.49 6.19
N GLU A 65 -16.96 4.23 6.59
CA GLU A 65 -15.81 3.40 6.99
C GLU A 65 -15.20 2.64 5.80
N ASP A 66 -16.00 2.39 4.76
CA ASP A 66 -15.59 1.66 3.57
C ASP A 66 -14.39 2.30 2.84
N ASP A 67 -14.46 3.62 2.61
CA ASP A 67 -13.40 4.37 1.95
C ASP A 67 -12.17 4.59 2.87
N LEU A 68 -12.39 4.73 4.19
CA LEU A 68 -11.31 4.77 5.18
C LEU A 68 -10.51 3.47 5.20
N ALA A 69 -11.18 2.32 5.18
CA ALA A 69 -10.51 1.01 5.19
C ALA A 69 -9.61 0.81 3.96
N ILE A 70 -10.10 1.19 2.77
CA ILE A 70 -9.30 1.14 1.53
C ILE A 70 -8.14 2.15 1.61
N ALA A 71 -8.42 3.40 1.98
CA ALA A 71 -7.40 4.44 2.08
C ALA A 71 -6.28 4.04 3.05
N ARG A 72 -6.61 3.48 4.23
CA ARG A 72 -5.65 3.00 5.22
C ARG A 72 -4.74 1.92 4.64
N ALA A 73 -5.30 0.94 3.94
CA ALA A 73 -4.52 -0.12 3.32
C ALA A 73 -3.58 0.44 2.25
N VAL A 74 -4.06 1.30 1.36
CA VAL A 74 -3.25 1.92 0.30
C VAL A 74 -2.13 2.78 0.88
N LEU A 75 -2.45 3.68 1.80
CA LEU A 75 -1.46 4.56 2.44
C LEU A 75 -0.40 3.76 3.22
N SER A 76 -0.76 2.61 3.79
CA SER A 76 0.20 1.71 4.45
C SER A 76 1.18 1.07 3.46
N TYR A 77 0.73 0.63 2.29
CA TYR A 77 1.65 0.13 1.25
C TYR A 77 2.57 1.24 0.73
N LEU A 78 2.02 2.45 0.54
CA LEU A 78 2.81 3.60 0.13
C LEU A 78 3.81 4.00 1.21
N SER A 79 3.45 3.98 2.50
CA SER A 79 4.40 4.28 3.57
C SER A 79 5.51 3.23 3.67
N LEU A 80 5.39 2.04 3.06
CA LEU A 80 6.47 1.07 2.91
C LEU A 80 7.30 1.25 1.63
N ARG A 81 7.11 2.37 0.91
CA ARG A 81 7.70 2.64 -0.41
C ARG A 81 7.31 1.62 -1.48
N ASN A 82 6.13 1.00 -1.32
CA ASN A 82 5.66 -0.04 -2.22
C ASN A 82 4.49 0.47 -3.09
N LEU A 83 4.81 1.36 -4.03
CA LEU A 83 3.85 1.93 -4.97
C LEU A 83 3.23 0.86 -5.87
N LYS A 84 4.01 -0.14 -6.27
CA LYS A 84 3.55 -1.24 -7.13
C LYS A 84 2.42 -2.01 -6.47
N ASP A 85 2.61 -2.48 -5.24
CA ASP A 85 1.59 -3.27 -4.56
C ASP A 85 0.38 -2.41 -4.16
N ALA A 86 0.57 -1.11 -3.88
CA ALA A 86 -0.52 -0.17 -3.63
C ALA A 86 -1.45 -0.04 -4.86
N ASN A 87 -0.89 0.11 -6.07
CA ASN A 87 -1.66 0.14 -7.31
C ASN A 87 -2.38 -1.20 -7.57
N ILE A 88 -1.66 -2.32 -7.42
CA ILE A 88 -2.24 -3.66 -7.60
C ILE A 88 -3.39 -3.88 -6.60
N LEU A 89 -3.27 -3.44 -5.35
CA LEU A 89 -4.32 -3.52 -4.33
C LEU A 89 -5.61 -2.82 -4.78
N VAL A 90 -5.52 -1.57 -5.26
CA VAL A 90 -6.71 -0.81 -5.69
C VAL A 90 -7.39 -1.46 -6.90
N ASP A 91 -6.60 -1.88 -7.88
CA ASP A 91 -7.12 -2.58 -9.06
C ASP A 91 -7.80 -3.90 -8.68
N ALA A 92 -7.25 -4.59 -7.67
CA ALA A 92 -7.84 -5.82 -7.18
C ALA A 92 -9.17 -5.64 -6.48
N ILE A 93 -9.25 -4.63 -5.60
CA ILE A 93 -10.50 -4.30 -4.95
C ILE A 93 -11.54 -3.95 -6.01
N LYS A 94 -11.22 -3.10 -7.00
CA LYS A 94 -12.13 -2.73 -8.10
C LYS A 94 -12.62 -3.94 -8.90
N LYS A 95 -11.73 -4.87 -9.26
CA LYS A 95 -12.10 -6.10 -9.99
C LYS A 95 -13.00 -6.99 -9.13
N GLN A 96 -12.66 -7.16 -7.86
CA GLN A 96 -13.40 -8.02 -6.95
C GLN A 96 -14.77 -7.42 -6.58
N THR A 97 -14.90 -6.10 -6.44
CA THR A 97 -16.20 -5.44 -6.24
C THR A 97 -17.11 -5.62 -7.46
N GLN A 98 -16.56 -5.54 -8.67
CA GLN A 98 -17.31 -5.85 -9.91
C GLN A 98 -17.77 -7.31 -9.94
N ALA A 99 -16.89 -8.26 -9.59
CA ALA A 99 -17.22 -9.69 -9.60
C ALA A 99 -18.24 -10.09 -8.52
N SER A 100 -18.23 -9.42 -7.37
CA SER A 100 -19.12 -9.68 -6.24
C SER A 100 -20.40 -8.82 -6.22
N GLU A 101 -20.64 -8.00 -7.26
CA GLU A 101 -21.75 -7.04 -7.35
C GLU A 101 -21.84 -6.08 -6.14
N VAL A 102 -20.70 -5.75 -5.55
CA VAL A 102 -20.59 -4.77 -4.45
C VAL A 102 -20.19 -3.42 -5.03
N GLU A 103 -20.81 -2.33 -4.58
CA GLU A 103 -20.44 -1.00 -5.06
C GLU A 103 -19.07 -0.55 -4.51
N PHE A 104 -18.19 -0.10 -5.40
CA PHE A 104 -16.94 0.53 -5.01
C PHE A 104 -17.19 1.97 -4.54
N PRO A 105 -16.65 2.42 -3.39
CA PRO A 105 -16.91 3.75 -2.86
C PRO A 105 -16.49 4.87 -3.83
N LYS A 106 -17.41 5.80 -4.11
CA LYS A 106 -17.19 6.97 -4.98
C LYS A 106 -17.12 8.26 -4.15
N THR A 107 -16.15 8.33 -3.25
CA THR A 107 -15.97 9.47 -2.33
C THR A 107 -14.79 10.34 -2.72
N ASP A 108 -14.73 11.56 -2.19
CA ASP A 108 -13.59 12.47 -2.36
C ASP A 108 -12.29 11.86 -1.82
N LEU A 109 -12.36 11.02 -0.78
CA LEU A 109 -11.20 10.27 -0.28
C LEU A 109 -10.70 9.25 -1.32
N MET A 110 -11.60 8.55 -2.01
CA MET A 110 -11.19 7.63 -3.08
C MET A 110 -10.64 8.37 -4.31
N GLN A 111 -11.16 9.57 -4.60
CA GLN A 111 -10.56 10.45 -5.62
C GLN A 111 -9.15 10.89 -5.22
N PHE A 112 -8.95 11.29 -3.97
CA PHE A 112 -7.63 11.60 -3.42
C PHE A 112 -6.66 10.45 -3.60
N ILE A 113 -7.04 9.23 -3.21
CA ILE A 113 -6.19 8.02 -3.36
C ILE A 113 -5.82 7.79 -4.82
N ASN A 114 -6.78 7.92 -5.75
CA ASN A 114 -6.53 7.74 -7.18
C ASN A 114 -5.55 8.79 -7.74
N PHE A 115 -5.69 10.05 -7.36
CA PHE A 115 -4.77 11.11 -7.78
C PHE A 115 -3.40 11.01 -7.10
N LEU A 116 -3.36 10.55 -5.85
CA LEU A 116 -2.13 10.33 -5.11
C LEU A 116 -1.27 9.27 -5.82
N LEU A 117 -1.85 8.11 -6.14
CA LEU A 117 -1.15 7.05 -6.86
C LEU A 117 -0.57 7.54 -8.20
N GLN A 118 -1.36 8.23 -9.01
CA GLN A 118 -0.90 8.84 -10.28
C GLN A 118 0.21 9.89 -10.07
N THR A 119 0.13 10.67 -9.00
CA THR A 119 1.15 11.70 -8.68
C THR A 119 2.48 11.06 -8.28
N MET A 120 2.41 9.95 -7.56
CA MET A 120 3.59 9.20 -7.12
C MET A 120 4.31 8.52 -8.28
N GLU A 121 3.59 8.06 -9.32
CA GLU A 121 4.20 7.57 -10.56
C GLU A 121 5.04 8.62 -11.29
N ARG A 122 4.66 9.89 -11.16
CA ARG A 122 5.35 11.03 -11.79
C ARG A 122 6.44 11.64 -10.91
N TYR A 123 6.59 11.17 -9.67
CA TYR A 123 7.49 11.74 -8.67
C TYR A 123 7.36 13.27 -8.51
N CYS A 124 6.15 13.81 -8.64
CA CYS A 124 5.92 15.26 -8.62
C CYS A 124 5.51 15.76 -7.23
N PHE A 125 6.48 16.24 -6.46
CA PHE A 125 6.24 16.72 -5.10
C PHE A 125 5.27 17.93 -4.99
N PRO A 126 5.32 18.95 -5.87
CA PRO A 126 4.36 20.06 -5.82
C PRO A 126 2.91 19.60 -5.94
N LEU A 127 2.64 18.60 -6.80
CA LEU A 127 1.31 18.00 -6.94
C LEU A 127 0.91 17.24 -5.67
N PHE A 128 1.83 16.53 -5.04
CA PHE A 128 1.57 15.84 -3.77
C PHE A 128 1.08 16.81 -2.68
N ASN A 129 1.75 17.95 -2.51
CA ASN A 129 1.33 18.98 -1.55
C ASN A 129 -0.02 19.60 -1.91
N MET A 130 -0.25 19.86 -3.20
CA MET A 130 -1.53 20.38 -3.68
C MET A 130 -2.67 19.42 -3.36
N LEU A 131 -2.47 18.10 -3.56
CA LEU A 131 -3.46 17.09 -3.21
C LEU A 131 -3.75 17.07 -1.70
N ARG A 132 -2.72 17.12 -0.84
CA ARG A 132 -2.92 17.19 0.62
C ARG A 132 -3.74 18.40 1.04
N ALA A 133 -3.52 19.56 0.42
CA ALA A 133 -4.26 20.77 0.74
C ALA A 133 -5.72 20.69 0.24
N ASN A 134 -5.95 20.21 -0.98
CA ASN A 134 -7.27 20.18 -1.60
C ASN A 134 -8.20 19.13 -0.99
N PHE A 135 -7.65 17.99 -0.54
CA PHE A 135 -8.42 16.89 0.05
C PHE A 135 -8.35 16.85 1.58
N LYS A 136 -7.92 17.95 2.20
CA LYS A 136 -7.71 18.06 3.65
C LYS A 136 -8.91 17.58 4.47
N SER A 137 -10.13 17.99 4.09
CA SER A 137 -11.36 17.61 4.80
C SER A 137 -11.59 16.10 4.85
N CYS A 138 -11.18 15.37 3.82
CA CYS A 138 -11.33 13.91 3.76
C CYS A 138 -10.18 13.18 4.45
N ILE A 139 -8.98 13.74 4.41
CA ILE A 139 -7.79 13.20 5.08
C ILE A 139 -7.96 13.33 6.60
N GLU A 140 -8.48 14.45 7.08
CA GLU A 140 -8.65 14.72 8.52
C GLU A 140 -9.75 13.87 9.20
N ARG A 141 -10.54 13.12 8.43
CA ARG A 141 -11.45 12.09 8.99
C ARG A 141 -10.70 11.02 9.77
N GLU A 142 -9.44 10.74 9.39
CA GLU A 142 -8.58 9.80 10.10
C GLU A 142 -7.20 10.43 10.37
N PRO A 143 -6.91 10.84 11.63
CA PRO A 143 -5.66 11.53 11.97
C PRO A 143 -4.38 10.77 11.55
N ALA A 144 -4.41 9.44 11.62
CA ALA A 144 -3.30 8.57 11.23
C ALA A 144 -2.90 8.70 9.76
N PHE A 145 -3.79 9.19 8.88
CA PHE A 145 -3.45 9.42 7.48
C PHE A 145 -2.40 10.53 7.31
N ASN A 146 -2.38 11.54 8.17
CA ASN A 146 -1.35 12.57 8.09
C ASN A 146 0.04 11.99 8.41
N GLU A 147 0.13 11.11 9.40
CA GLU A 147 1.40 10.45 9.76
C GLU A 147 1.90 9.55 8.63
N LEU A 148 1.00 8.80 7.98
CA LEU A 148 1.32 7.99 6.80
C LEU A 148 1.74 8.85 5.62
N LEU A 149 1.07 9.98 5.37
CA LEU A 149 1.42 10.91 4.30
C LEU A 149 2.78 11.58 4.53
N ASP A 150 3.13 11.85 5.78
CA ASP A 150 4.46 12.35 6.13
C ASP A 150 5.54 11.27 5.91
N ASP A 151 5.27 10.00 6.26
CA ASP A 151 6.16 8.87 5.93
C ASP A 151 6.33 8.69 4.42
N ILE A 152 5.25 8.82 3.66
CA ILE A 152 5.28 8.76 2.20
C ILE A 152 6.13 9.90 1.66
N ALA A 153 5.95 11.12 2.17
CA ALA A 153 6.71 12.27 1.74
C ALA A 153 8.22 12.09 2.00
N GLU A 154 8.57 11.54 3.16
CA GLU A 154 9.95 11.21 3.50
C GLU A 154 10.54 10.16 2.57
N LYS A 155 9.84 9.04 2.35
CA LYS A 155 10.38 7.90 1.60
C LYS A 155 10.43 8.11 0.09
N PHE A 156 9.53 8.92 -0.48
CA PHE A 156 9.50 9.17 -1.93
C PHE A 156 10.21 10.45 -2.34
N TYR A 157 10.26 11.47 -1.47
CA TYR A 157 10.80 12.79 -1.81
C TYR A 157 11.97 13.23 -0.90
N GLY A 158 12.35 12.43 0.10
CA GLY A 158 13.48 12.73 0.99
C GLY A 158 13.20 13.82 2.03
N LEU A 159 11.94 14.15 2.29
CA LEU A 159 11.56 15.19 3.23
C LEU A 159 11.55 14.67 4.65
N GLN A 160 12.43 15.21 5.49
CA GLN A 160 12.46 14.84 6.91
C GLN A 160 11.11 15.18 7.57
N ARG A 161 10.54 14.22 8.33
CA ARG A 161 9.43 14.50 9.25
C ARG A 161 9.75 15.76 10.06
N ARG A 162 8.77 16.67 10.20
CA ARG A 162 8.86 17.75 11.20
C ARG A 162 8.86 17.10 12.57
N ASN A 163 10.04 16.75 13.09
CA ASN A 163 10.18 16.20 14.43
C ASN A 163 9.68 17.22 15.45
N PRO A 164 8.59 16.94 16.19
CA PRO A 164 8.19 17.78 17.32
C PRO A 164 9.29 17.79 18.40
N MET A 165 10.11 16.73 18.46
CA MET A 165 11.28 16.62 19.33
C MET A 165 12.40 17.64 19.01
N GLY A 166 12.49 18.14 17.78
CA GLY A 166 13.46 19.19 17.43
C GLY A 166 13.16 20.50 18.16
N MET A 167 11.88 20.80 18.35
CA MET A 167 11.42 21.98 19.08
C MET A 167 11.75 21.88 20.59
N PHE A 168 11.71 20.67 21.17
CA PHE A 168 12.16 20.43 22.55
C PHE A 168 13.68 20.66 22.72
N GLY A 169 14.49 20.30 21.72
CA GLY A 169 15.93 20.53 21.73
C GLY A 169 16.31 22.01 21.71
N ASP A 170 15.58 22.82 20.94
CA ASP A 170 15.79 24.28 20.87
C ASP A 170 15.35 25.00 22.15
N ILE A 171 14.25 24.56 22.78
CA ILE A 171 13.80 25.07 24.08
C ILE A 171 14.82 24.74 25.19
N PHE A 172 15.37 23.53 25.20
CA PHE A 172 16.37 23.11 26.19
C PHE A 172 17.70 23.86 26.03
N LYS A 173 18.10 24.17 24.78
CA LYS A 173 19.24 25.06 24.50
C LYS A 173 19.00 26.50 24.93
N MET A 174 17.79 27.03 24.76
CA MET A 174 17.44 28.38 25.22
C MET A 174 17.31 28.48 26.75
N MET A 175 16.89 27.41 27.45
CA MET A 175 16.80 27.38 28.92
C MET A 175 18.09 26.97 29.63
N GLY A 176 19.07 26.41 28.91
CA GLY A 176 20.29 25.83 29.47
C GLY A 176 21.54 26.72 29.45
N ALA A 177 21.43 27.98 29.01
CA ALA A 177 22.55 28.92 29.05
C ALA A 177 22.61 29.66 30.40
N LYS A 178 23.31 29.06 31.37
CA LYS A 178 24.00 29.76 32.46
C LYS A 178 25.44 29.29 32.50
#